data_AF-A0A758Y2B9-F1
#
_entry.id   AF-A0A758Y2B9-F1
#
_cell.length_a   1.000
_cell.length_b   1.000
_cell.length_c   1.000
_cell.angle_alpha   90.00
_cell.angle_beta   90.00
_cell.angle_gamma   90.00
#
_symmetry.space_group_name_H-M   'P 1'
#
loop_
_entity.id
_entity.type
_entity.pdbx_description
1 polymer ?
#
loop_
_entity_poly.entity_id
_entity_poly.type
_entity_poly.pdbx_seq_one_letter_code
_entity_poly.pdbx_strand_id
1 'polypeptide(L)'
;WSALDDDIITTEQAREIAIRCHERQIQHQQRWVNHYQNRLIYERAMLDESGGVVIRTQDFEPGGQVFSRGEWLTIIRVNKSNGAVSSVTTPNYSFLGYSGTMKVTPDRITDYKAPSAEEAAVASQAAKRPPVVNYPGEGFREMTKAQWAALPRDCKAVRSVAEAEDHGAYRYRRTMDNNFRLVNVYITDMKITEIPQK
;
A
#
# COMPACT_ATOMS: atom_id res chain seq x y z
N TRP A 1 -11.94 -50.33 15.91
CA TRP A 1 -10.90 -51.25 16.38
C TRP A 1 -11.49 -52.22 17.40
N SER A 2 -12.08 -51.76 18.52
CA SER A 2 -12.77 -52.63 19.51
C SER A 2 -13.71 -53.68 18.89
N ALA A 3 -14.63 -53.30 17.99
CA ALA A 3 -15.61 -54.25 17.45
C ALA A 3 -15.07 -55.36 16.53
N LEU A 4 -13.83 -55.24 16.04
CA LEU A 4 -13.15 -56.29 15.26
C LEU A 4 -12.35 -57.23 16.17
N ASP A 5 -11.74 -56.71 17.24
CA ASP A 5 -11.05 -57.52 18.26
C ASP A 5 -12.02 -58.33 19.12
N ASP A 6 -13.21 -57.78 19.37
CA ASP A 6 -14.28 -58.42 20.13
C ASP A 6 -15.11 -59.43 19.28
N ASP A 7 -14.70 -59.70 18.03
CA ASP A 7 -15.38 -60.57 17.04
C ASP A 7 -16.86 -60.24 16.79
N ILE A 8 -17.26 -58.99 17.05
CA ILE A 8 -18.64 -58.49 16.91
C ILE A 8 -19.01 -58.32 15.42
N ILE A 9 -18.02 -58.03 14.57
CA ILE A 9 -18.17 -57.90 13.12
C ILE A 9 -16.99 -58.50 12.38
N THR A 10 -17.24 -59.13 11.23
CA THR A 10 -16.17 -59.67 10.39
C THR A 10 -15.42 -58.54 9.67
N THR A 11 -14.19 -58.82 9.22
CA THR A 11 -13.39 -57.90 8.39
C THR A 11 -14.12 -57.46 7.12
N GLU A 12 -14.89 -58.36 6.50
CA GLU A 12 -15.69 -58.07 5.31
C GLU A 12 -16.85 -57.12 5.62
N GLN A 13 -17.55 -57.33 6.74
CA GLN A 13 -18.61 -56.43 7.19
C GLN A 13 -18.06 -55.05 7.57
N ALA A 14 -16.91 -54.99 8.24
CA ALA A 14 -16.23 -53.74 8.55
C ALA A 14 -15.85 -52.96 7.27
N ARG A 15 -15.37 -53.68 6.24
CA ARG A 15 -15.05 -53.09 4.93
C ARG A 15 -16.29 -52.48 4.27
N GLU A 16 -17.40 -53.21 4.22
CA GLU A 16 -18.64 -52.71 3.61
C GLU A 16 -19.19 -51.47 4.33
N ILE A 17 -19.14 -51.47 5.67
CA ILE A 17 -19.56 -50.31 6.48
C ILE A 17 -18.66 -49.10 6.19
N ALA A 18 -17.35 -49.30 6.12
CA ALA A 18 -16.38 -48.24 5.83
C ALA A 18 -16.58 -47.66 4.42
N ILE A 19 -16.74 -48.52 3.40
CA ILE A 19 -17.01 -48.09 2.02
C ILE A 19 -18.26 -47.22 1.98
N ARG A 20 -19.38 -47.68 2.55
CA ARG A 20 -20.65 -46.94 2.57
C ARG A 20 -20.56 -45.61 3.33
N CYS A 21 -19.71 -45.55 4.36
CA CYS A 21 -19.48 -44.32 5.13
C CYS A 21 -18.68 -43.31 4.31
N HIS A 22 -17.59 -43.75 3.69
CA HIS A 22 -16.73 -42.91 2.87
C HIS A 22 -17.40 -42.47 1.57
N GLU A 23 -18.22 -43.29 0.92
CA GLU A 23 -19.01 -42.88 -0.24
C GLU A 23 -19.94 -41.71 0.06
N ARG A 24 -20.64 -41.75 1.20
CA ARG A 24 -21.48 -40.64 1.66
C ARG A 24 -20.66 -39.37 1.94
N GLN A 25 -19.49 -39.53 2.54
CA GLN A 25 -18.58 -38.43 2.82
C GLN A 25 -18.04 -37.80 1.54
N ILE A 26 -17.63 -38.61 0.55
CA ILE A 26 -17.17 -38.16 -0.76
C ILE A 26 -18.27 -37.39 -1.48
N GLN A 27 -19.50 -37.90 -1.51
CA GLN A 27 -20.64 -37.20 -2.13
C GLN A 27 -20.91 -35.83 -1.47
N HIS A 28 -20.80 -35.75 -0.14
CA HIS A 28 -20.96 -34.49 0.58
C HIS A 28 -19.86 -33.49 0.21
N GLN A 29 -18.59 -33.93 0.19
CA GLN A 29 -17.46 -33.08 -0.18
C GLN A 29 -17.55 -32.62 -1.64
N GLN A 30 -17.96 -33.50 -2.56
CA GLN A 30 -18.11 -33.17 -3.98
C GLN A 30 -19.16 -32.08 -4.21
N ARG A 31 -20.25 -32.07 -3.42
CA ARG A 31 -21.24 -30.98 -3.47
C ARG A 31 -20.62 -29.63 -3.12
N TRP A 32 -19.76 -29.57 -2.10
CA TRP A 32 -19.07 -28.33 -1.72
C TRP A 32 -18.08 -27.89 -2.80
N VAL A 33 -17.30 -28.82 -3.36
CA VAL A 33 -16.39 -28.54 -4.48
C VAL A 33 -17.16 -27.93 -5.66
N ASN A 34 -18.27 -28.55 -6.06
CA ASN A 34 -19.10 -28.07 -7.15
C ASN A 34 -19.68 -26.68 -6.85
N HIS A 35 -20.11 -26.43 -5.61
CA HIS A 35 -20.61 -25.12 -5.19
C HIS A 35 -19.55 -24.02 -5.35
N TYR A 36 -18.33 -24.25 -4.87
CA TYR A 36 -17.23 -23.29 -4.99
C TYR A 36 -16.80 -23.10 -6.45
N GLN A 37 -16.77 -24.16 -7.25
CA GLN A 37 -16.48 -24.06 -8.69
C GLN A 37 -17.51 -23.19 -9.41
N ASN A 38 -18.80 -23.42 -9.18
CA ASN A 38 -19.87 -22.62 -9.78
C ASN A 38 -19.80 -21.15 -9.35
N ARG A 39 -19.48 -20.90 -8.08
CA ARG A 39 -19.29 -19.54 -7.56
C ARG A 39 -18.12 -18.83 -8.26
N LEU A 40 -16.98 -19.49 -8.40
CA LEU A 40 -15.81 -18.94 -9.10
C LEU A 40 -16.10 -18.67 -10.57
N ILE A 41 -16.85 -19.55 -11.24
CA ILE A 41 -17.25 -19.35 -12.65
C ILE A 41 -18.15 -18.12 -12.77
N TYR A 42 -19.14 -17.97 -11.89
CA TYR A 42 -20.01 -16.79 -11.87
C TYR A 42 -19.22 -15.50 -11.60
N GLU A 43 -18.34 -15.51 -10.60
CA GLU A 43 -17.48 -14.36 -10.29
C GLU A 43 -16.56 -14.00 -11.47
N ARG A 44 -15.98 -15.00 -12.16
CA ARG A 44 -15.18 -14.80 -13.38
C ARG A 44 -16.00 -14.25 -14.54
N ALA A 45 -17.19 -14.81 -14.80
CA ALA A 45 -18.07 -14.34 -15.87
C ALA A 45 -18.52 -12.88 -15.62
N MET A 46 -18.84 -12.52 -14.37
CA MET A 46 -19.15 -11.14 -14.00
C MET A 46 -17.95 -10.20 -14.17
N LEU A 47 -16.72 -10.67 -13.93
CA LEU A 47 -15.50 -9.89 -14.18
C LEU A 47 -15.24 -9.70 -15.68
N ASP A 48 -15.58 -10.68 -16.52
CA ASP A 48 -15.44 -10.60 -17.97
C ASP A 48 -16.52 -9.71 -18.61
N GLU A 49 -17.78 -9.77 -18.14
CA GLU A 49 -18.90 -8.96 -18.65
C GLU A 49 -18.86 -7.50 -18.21
N SER A 50 -18.26 -7.18 -17.06
CA SER A 50 -18.09 -5.80 -16.57
C SER A 50 -17.00 -5.02 -17.30
N GLY A 51 -16.44 -5.55 -18.39
CA GLY A 51 -15.55 -4.80 -19.27
C GLY A 51 -14.31 -4.32 -18.55
N GLY A 52 -13.53 -5.26 -17.99
CA GLY A 52 -12.12 -5.08 -17.67
C GLY A 52 -11.78 -3.89 -16.78
N VAL A 53 -11.59 -4.17 -15.48
CA VAL A 53 -10.67 -3.41 -14.62
C VAL A 53 -9.50 -2.94 -15.47
N VAL A 54 -9.36 -1.63 -15.66
CA VAL A 54 -8.45 -0.98 -16.62
C VAL A 54 -7.12 -1.75 -16.71
N ILE A 55 -6.98 -2.64 -17.70
CA ILE A 55 -5.76 -3.45 -17.95
C ILE A 55 -4.63 -2.54 -18.50
N ARG A 56 -4.89 -1.25 -18.69
CA ARG A 56 -3.87 -0.27 -19.04
C ARG A 56 -3.21 0.29 -17.76
N THR A 57 -2.59 -0.60 -16.98
CA THR A 57 -1.76 -0.22 -15.82
C THR A 57 -0.47 0.53 -16.20
N GLN A 58 -0.20 0.75 -17.48
CA GLN A 58 1.13 1.15 -17.93
C GLN A 58 1.39 2.66 -17.89
N ASP A 59 0.39 3.54 -18.10
CA ASP A 59 0.69 4.97 -18.29
C ASP A 59 -0.21 5.91 -17.47
N PHE A 60 -0.37 5.64 -16.17
CA PHE A 60 -0.82 6.71 -15.29
C PHE A 60 0.27 7.77 -15.20
N GLU A 61 -0.12 9.02 -15.45
CA GLU A 61 0.75 10.18 -15.33
C GLU A 61 0.30 11.10 -14.18
N PRO A 62 1.24 11.67 -13.40
CA PRO A 62 0.93 12.77 -12.49
C PRO A 62 0.19 13.90 -13.23
N GLY A 63 -0.88 14.43 -12.63
CA GLY A 63 -1.76 15.42 -13.24
C GLY A 63 -2.99 14.83 -13.92
N GLY A 64 -2.96 13.55 -14.33
CA GLY A 64 -4.14 12.90 -14.91
C GLY A 64 -5.25 12.68 -13.89
N GLN A 65 -6.46 12.36 -14.34
CA GLN A 65 -7.60 12.09 -13.46
C GLN A 65 -8.01 10.62 -13.53
N VAL A 66 -8.27 10.02 -12.36
CA VAL A 66 -8.78 8.65 -12.24
C VAL A 66 -10.19 8.66 -11.69
N PHE A 67 -11.08 7.88 -12.28
CA PHE A 67 -12.42 7.70 -11.75
C PHE A 67 -12.42 6.53 -10.76
N SER A 68 -12.89 6.80 -9.55
CA SER A 68 -12.99 5.78 -8.50
C SER A 68 -14.14 6.11 -7.55
N ARG A 69 -14.96 5.11 -7.24
CA ARG A 69 -16.10 5.23 -6.31
C ARG A 69 -17.04 6.42 -6.59
N GLY A 70 -17.27 6.73 -7.86
CA GLY A 70 -18.20 7.78 -8.27
C GLY A 70 -17.61 9.19 -8.36
N GLU A 71 -16.29 9.35 -8.15
CA GLU A 71 -15.62 10.64 -8.17
C GLU A 71 -14.38 10.62 -9.07
N TRP A 72 -14.12 11.73 -9.77
CA TRP A 72 -12.88 11.97 -10.51
C TRP A 72 -11.83 12.56 -9.58
N LEU A 73 -10.70 11.89 -9.47
CA LEU A 73 -9.61 12.26 -8.58
C LEU A 73 -8.34 12.58 -9.37
N THR A 74 -7.75 13.75 -9.13
CA THR A 74 -6.47 14.11 -9.74
C THR A 74 -5.31 13.32 -9.12
N ILE A 75 -4.47 12.73 -9.97
CA ILE A 75 -3.27 12.00 -9.59
C ILE A 75 -2.20 13.00 -9.17
N ILE A 76 -1.82 12.97 -7.90
CA ILE A 76 -0.70 13.75 -7.35
C ILE A 76 0.63 13.04 -7.63
N ARG A 77 0.65 11.71 -7.48
CA ARG A 77 1.86 10.90 -7.63
C ARG A 77 1.53 9.49 -8.08
N VAL A 78 2.37 8.93 -8.94
CA VAL A 78 2.29 7.52 -9.36
C VAL A 78 3.35 6.71 -8.62
N ASN A 79 2.94 5.64 -7.94
CA ASN A 79 3.85 4.78 -7.18
C ASN A 79 4.05 3.48 -7.94
N LYS A 80 5.29 3.21 -8.36
CA LYS A 80 5.67 1.98 -9.07
C LYS A 80 6.40 1.01 -8.15
N SER A 81 6.13 -0.28 -8.30
CA SER A 81 6.88 -1.39 -7.68
C SER A 81 7.14 -2.45 -8.74
N ASN A 82 8.36 -2.97 -8.82
CA ASN A 82 8.76 -3.97 -9.83
C ASN A 82 8.42 -3.55 -11.28
N GLY A 83 8.56 -2.25 -11.59
CA GLY A 83 8.27 -1.70 -12.93
C GLY A 83 6.80 -1.43 -13.24
N ALA A 84 5.85 -1.96 -12.44
CA ALA A 84 4.41 -1.76 -12.63
C ALA A 84 3.84 -0.70 -11.67
N VAL A 85 2.73 -0.05 -12.05
CA VAL A 85 2.02 0.87 -11.15
C VAL A 85 1.35 0.06 -10.04
N SER A 86 1.76 0.34 -8.80
CA SER A 86 1.20 -0.28 -7.58
C SER A 86 0.01 0.48 -7.01
N SER A 87 0.04 1.81 -7.12
CA SER A 87 -1.01 2.71 -6.66
C SER A 87 -0.77 4.13 -7.19
N VAL A 88 -1.85 4.90 -7.28
CA VAL A 88 -1.80 6.35 -7.49
C VAL A 88 -2.15 7.06 -6.18
N THR A 89 -1.45 8.15 -5.88
CA THR A 89 -1.76 9.03 -4.75
C THR A 89 -2.70 10.11 -5.22
N THR A 90 -3.86 10.22 -4.59
CA THR A 90 -4.92 11.18 -4.90
C THR A 90 -5.31 11.94 -3.63
N PRO A 91 -6.10 13.03 -3.73
CA PRO A 91 -6.86 13.54 -2.59
C PRO A 91 -7.74 12.46 -1.97
N ASN A 92 -8.13 12.66 -0.71
CA ASN A 92 -9.20 11.86 -0.12
C ASN A 92 -10.51 12.04 -0.88
N TYR A 93 -11.35 11.01 -0.89
CA TYR A 93 -12.70 11.12 -1.44
C TYR A 93 -13.48 12.18 -0.69
N SER A 94 -14.30 12.93 -1.42
CA SER A 94 -15.19 13.95 -0.85
C SER A 94 -16.06 13.41 0.29
N PHE A 95 -16.59 12.18 0.15
CA PHE A 95 -17.48 11.56 1.14
C PHE A 95 -16.81 11.27 2.49
N LEU A 96 -15.47 11.29 2.58
CA LEU A 96 -14.77 11.04 3.84
C LEU A 96 -14.82 12.24 4.79
N GLY A 97 -15.10 13.44 4.30
CA GLY A 97 -15.27 14.63 5.13
C GLY A 97 -13.97 15.17 5.77
N TYR A 98 -12.80 14.65 5.40
CA TYR A 98 -11.50 15.19 5.84
C TYR A 98 -10.51 15.31 4.68
N SER A 99 -9.73 16.39 4.70
CA SER A 99 -8.69 16.64 3.71
C SER A 99 -7.46 15.77 3.96
N GLY A 100 -6.74 15.46 2.89
CA GLY A 100 -5.57 14.59 2.94
C GLY A 100 -5.33 13.91 1.61
N THR A 101 -4.40 12.97 1.61
CA THR A 101 -4.09 12.15 0.44
C THR A 101 -4.22 10.68 0.77
N MET A 102 -4.65 9.89 -0.20
CA MET A 102 -4.74 8.45 -0.08
C MET A 102 -4.07 7.74 -1.24
N LYS A 103 -3.92 6.42 -1.12
CA LYS A 103 -3.48 5.55 -2.21
C LYS A 103 -4.68 4.82 -2.79
N VAL A 104 -4.94 5.04 -4.06
CA VAL A 104 -5.91 4.27 -4.84
C VAL A 104 -5.15 3.22 -5.63
N THR A 105 -5.52 1.97 -5.44
CA THR A 105 -4.94 0.83 -6.15
C THR A 105 -5.60 0.67 -7.52
N PRO A 106 -4.89 0.15 -8.55
CA PRO A 106 -5.42 0.07 -9.91
C PRO A 106 -6.73 -0.71 -10.04
N ASP A 107 -6.98 -1.71 -9.19
CA ASP A 107 -8.23 -2.49 -9.12
C ASP A 107 -9.47 -1.63 -8.79
N ARG A 108 -9.28 -0.45 -8.22
CA ARG A 108 -10.36 0.49 -7.84
C ARG A 108 -10.57 1.60 -8.86
N ILE A 109 -9.80 1.62 -9.94
CA ILE A 109 -9.87 2.63 -10.99
C ILE A 109 -10.69 2.07 -12.14
N THR A 110 -11.79 2.76 -12.45
CA THR A 110 -12.72 2.33 -13.50
C THR A 110 -12.58 3.15 -14.78
N ASP A 111 -11.99 4.35 -14.71
CA ASP A 111 -11.74 5.20 -15.88
C ASP A 111 -10.52 6.11 -15.65
N TYR A 112 -9.92 6.60 -16.74
CA TYR A 112 -8.71 7.43 -16.73
C TYR A 112 -8.74 8.52 -17.82
N LYS A 113 -8.36 9.74 -17.42
CA LYS A 113 -8.09 10.86 -18.32
C LYS A 113 -6.64 11.29 -18.21
N ALA A 114 -5.93 11.26 -19.32
CA ALA A 114 -4.55 11.74 -19.40
C ALA A 114 -4.48 13.25 -19.11
N PRO A 115 -3.41 13.71 -18.43
CA PRO A 115 -3.19 15.15 -18.25
C PRO A 115 -2.85 15.81 -19.58
N SER A 116 -3.15 17.10 -19.68
CA SER A 116 -2.44 17.95 -20.63
C SER A 116 -0.97 18.10 -20.23
N ALA A 117 -0.10 18.46 -21.18
CA ALA A 117 1.32 18.67 -20.91
C ALA A 117 1.57 19.72 -19.81
N GLU A 118 0.71 20.74 -19.71
CA GLU A 118 0.76 21.78 -18.69
C GLU A 118 0.38 21.23 -17.31
N GLU A 119 -0.71 20.46 -17.21
CA GLU A 119 -1.14 19.82 -15.97
C GLU A 119 -0.12 18.81 -15.46
N ALA A 120 0.49 18.03 -16.35
CA ALA A 120 1.57 17.11 -16.01
C ALA A 120 2.80 17.85 -15.45
N ALA A 121 3.16 18.98 -16.05
CA ALA A 121 4.27 19.81 -15.58
C ALA A 121 3.98 20.43 -14.20
N VAL A 122 2.78 20.98 -14.00
CA VAL A 122 2.37 21.55 -12.70
C VAL A 122 2.31 20.47 -11.63
N ALA A 123 1.73 19.31 -11.91
CA ALA A 123 1.68 18.20 -10.97
C ALA A 123 3.08 17.66 -10.62
N SER A 124 3.98 17.56 -11.60
CA SER A 124 5.38 17.18 -11.38
C SER A 124 6.11 18.17 -10.46
N GLN A 125 5.87 19.48 -10.63
CA GLN A 125 6.42 20.51 -9.74
C GLN A 125 5.83 20.42 -8.33
N ALA A 126 4.51 20.30 -8.19
CA ALA A 126 3.82 20.18 -6.91
C ALA A 126 4.21 18.91 -6.12
N ALA A 127 4.57 17.82 -6.82
CA ALA A 127 5.02 16.57 -6.21
C ALA A 127 6.46 16.64 -5.64
N LYS A 128 7.25 17.68 -5.98
CA LYS A 128 8.62 17.83 -5.47
C LYS A 128 8.57 18.10 -3.97
N ARG A 129 9.14 17.17 -3.20
CA ARG A 129 9.27 17.35 -1.75
C ARG A 129 10.27 18.46 -1.45
N PRO A 130 10.02 19.30 -0.42
CA PRO A 130 10.97 20.32 0.02
C PRO A 130 12.37 19.74 0.31
N PRO A 131 13.47 20.50 0.24
CA PRO A 131 14.81 19.99 0.50
C PRO A 131 14.94 19.44 1.93
N VAL A 132 15.80 18.42 2.12
CA VAL A 132 16.16 17.97 3.47
C VAL A 132 17.39 18.74 3.92
N VAL A 133 17.21 19.61 4.91
CA VAL A 133 18.27 20.45 5.46
C VAL A 133 19.18 19.64 6.39
N ASN A 134 20.40 20.12 6.56
CA ASN A 134 21.42 19.53 7.42
C ASN A 134 22.30 20.67 7.95
N TYR A 135 22.02 21.14 9.16
CA TYR A 135 22.75 22.24 9.78
C TYR A 135 22.97 21.92 11.27
N PRO A 136 24.07 22.42 11.87
CA PRO A 136 24.28 22.29 13.31
C PRO A 136 23.33 23.23 14.07
N GLY A 137 22.87 22.81 15.24
CA GLY A 137 21.98 23.60 16.08
C GLY A 137 22.06 23.17 17.53
N GLU A 138 21.71 24.06 18.45
CA GLU A 138 21.71 23.76 19.88
C GLU A 138 20.72 22.62 20.18
N GLY A 139 21.16 21.63 20.97
CA GLY A 139 20.37 20.45 21.31
C GLY A 139 20.19 19.44 20.18
N PHE A 140 20.89 19.59 19.04
CA PHE A 140 20.88 18.59 17.98
C PHE A 140 21.76 17.41 18.36
N ARG A 141 21.32 16.20 18.04
CA ARG A 141 22.15 15.01 18.15
C ARG A 141 23.02 14.90 16.91
N GLU A 142 24.33 14.95 17.12
CA GLU A 142 25.31 14.70 16.08
C GLU A 142 25.48 13.21 15.84
N MET A 143 25.55 12.81 14.57
CA MET A 143 25.90 11.44 14.19
C MET A 143 26.41 11.36 12.76
N THR A 144 27.07 10.28 12.42
CA THR A 144 27.47 10.01 11.02
C THR A 144 26.31 9.44 10.21
N LYS A 145 26.44 9.46 8.88
CA LYS A 145 25.49 8.84 7.97
C LYS A 145 25.32 7.34 8.26
N ALA A 146 26.40 6.66 8.63
CA ALA A 146 26.38 5.24 9.00
C ALA A 146 25.57 5.00 10.27
N GLN A 147 25.76 5.83 11.31
CA GLN A 147 25.00 5.75 12.56
C GLN A 147 23.51 6.04 12.31
N TRP A 148 23.18 7.06 11.51
CA TRP A 148 21.80 7.35 11.11
C TRP A 148 21.16 6.18 10.34
N ALA A 149 21.92 5.52 9.46
CA ALA A 149 21.43 4.36 8.71
C ALA A 149 21.14 3.17 9.64
N ALA A 150 22.00 2.93 10.64
CA ALA A 150 21.88 1.85 11.61
C ALA A 150 20.71 2.02 12.60
N LEU A 151 20.25 3.25 12.85
CA LEU A 151 19.11 3.49 13.74
C LEU A 151 17.84 2.75 13.26
N PRO A 152 17.07 2.12 14.17
CA PRO A 152 15.78 1.51 13.83
C PRO A 152 14.82 2.49 13.16
N ARG A 153 13.99 2.01 12.24
CA ARG A 153 13.04 2.86 11.49
C ARG A 153 12.05 3.57 12.43
N ASP A 154 11.64 2.93 13.51
CA ASP A 154 10.68 3.50 14.46
C ASP A 154 11.30 4.56 15.38
N CYS A 155 12.63 4.56 15.50
CA CYS A 155 13.36 5.53 16.32
C CYS A 155 13.84 6.76 15.53
N LYS A 156 13.62 6.80 14.21
CA LYS A 156 14.08 7.89 13.34
C LYS A 156 13.00 8.37 12.39
N ALA A 157 12.95 9.67 12.16
CA ALA A 157 11.97 10.27 11.26
C ALA A 157 12.54 11.46 10.49
N VAL A 158 11.92 11.77 9.36
CA VAL A 158 12.10 13.04 8.65
C VAL A 158 10.80 13.80 8.76
N ARG A 159 10.85 15.01 9.31
CA ARG A 159 9.68 15.89 9.49
C ARG A 159 9.73 17.02 8.47
N SER A 160 8.56 17.51 8.09
CA SER A 160 8.40 18.66 7.20
C SER A 160 8.02 19.89 8.01
N VAL A 161 8.47 21.05 7.55
CA VAL A 161 8.06 22.38 8.00
C VAL A 161 7.46 23.10 6.80
N ALA A 162 6.28 23.69 6.98
CA ALA A 162 5.64 24.50 5.96
C ALA A 162 6.42 25.79 5.71
N GLU A 163 6.17 26.43 4.58
CA GLU A 163 6.67 27.78 4.34
C GLU A 163 6.10 28.77 5.37
N ALA A 164 6.94 29.69 5.81
CA ALA A 164 6.60 30.81 6.70
C ALA A 164 7.13 32.13 6.10
N GLU A 165 6.96 33.25 6.82
CA GLU A 165 7.45 34.57 6.36
C GLU A 165 8.98 34.63 6.28
N ASP A 166 9.67 33.91 7.16
CA ASP A 166 11.12 33.92 7.37
C ASP A 166 11.86 32.76 6.67
N HIS A 167 11.13 31.73 6.22
CA HIS A 167 11.75 30.56 5.60
C HIS A 167 10.85 29.86 4.57
N GLY A 168 11.48 29.34 3.51
CA GLY A 168 10.85 28.41 2.59
C GLY A 168 10.51 27.07 3.26
N ALA A 169 9.66 26.26 2.62
CA ALA A 169 9.36 24.92 3.13
C ALA A 169 10.63 24.04 3.15
N TYR A 170 10.81 23.24 4.21
CA TYR A 170 11.97 22.35 4.34
C TYR A 170 11.64 21.07 5.12
N ARG A 171 12.59 20.12 5.12
CA ARG A 171 12.51 18.88 5.88
C ARG A 171 13.75 18.67 6.72
N TYR A 172 13.62 18.15 7.93
CA TYR A 172 14.75 17.91 8.84
C TYR A 172 14.66 16.53 9.48
N ARG A 173 15.81 16.02 9.95
CA ARG A 173 15.92 14.69 10.57
C ARG A 173 15.69 14.79 12.07
N ARG A 174 15.00 13.80 12.62
CA ARG A 174 14.84 13.60 14.06
C ARG A 174 15.10 12.16 14.45
N THR A 175 15.56 11.98 15.67
CA THR A 175 15.67 10.67 16.30
C THR A 175 15.20 10.74 17.74
N MET A 176 14.85 9.58 18.28
CA MET A 176 14.70 9.42 19.72
C MET A 176 16.08 9.43 20.39
N ASP A 177 16.24 10.20 21.46
CA ASP A 177 17.41 10.16 22.34
C ASP A 177 17.26 9.08 23.42
N ASN A 178 18.27 8.94 24.28
CA ASN A 178 18.28 7.95 25.36
C ASN A 178 17.22 8.24 26.45
N ASN A 179 16.65 9.44 26.47
CA ASN A 179 15.59 9.86 27.38
C ASN A 179 14.21 9.79 26.73
N PHE A 180 14.07 9.08 25.61
CA PHE A 180 12.83 8.94 24.84
C PHE A 180 12.26 10.28 24.32
N ARG A 181 13.10 11.31 24.19
CA ARG A 181 12.74 12.60 23.60
C ARG A 181 13.09 12.61 22.13
N LEU A 182 12.23 13.22 21.33
CA LEU A 182 12.52 13.44 19.92
C LEU A 182 13.44 14.66 19.78
N VAL A 183 14.65 14.45 19.29
CA VAL A 183 15.67 15.50 19.07
C VAL A 183 15.99 15.64 17.59
N ASN A 184 16.41 16.83 17.17
CA ASN A 184 16.86 17.08 15.80
C ASN A 184 18.23 16.44 15.57
N VAL A 185 18.54 16.12 14.32
CA VAL A 185 19.77 15.42 13.97
C VAL A 185 20.59 16.22 12.97
N TYR A 186 21.86 16.40 13.30
CA TYR A 186 22.89 16.89 12.39
C TYR A 186 23.77 15.71 11.96
N ILE A 187 23.90 15.51 10.64
CA ILE A 187 24.79 14.49 10.09
C ILE A 187 26.15 15.13 9.79
N THR A 188 27.16 14.75 10.56
CA THR A 188 28.49 15.42 10.60
C THR A 188 29.33 15.19 9.34
N ASP A 189 29.16 14.04 8.68
CA ASP A 189 29.83 13.65 7.44
C ASP A 189 28.99 13.96 6.18
N MET A 190 27.92 14.74 6.31
CA MET A 190 27.13 15.27 5.18
C MET A 190 27.36 16.77 5.00
N LYS A 191 27.29 17.23 3.74
CA LYS A 191 27.35 18.66 3.41
C LYS A 191 26.28 19.44 4.19
N ILE A 192 26.65 20.62 4.69
CA ILE A 192 25.70 21.55 5.29
C ILE A 192 24.71 22.02 4.22
N THR A 193 23.42 21.90 4.55
CA THR A 193 22.32 22.38 3.72
C THR A 193 21.47 23.27 4.61
N GLU A 194 21.52 24.56 4.35
CA GLU A 194 20.83 25.58 5.15
C GLU A 194 19.33 25.59 4.89
N ILE A 195 18.59 26.26 5.79
CA ILE A 195 17.17 26.50 5.64
C ILE A 195 16.96 27.43 4.44
N PRO A 196 16.12 27.08 3.45
CA PRO A 196 15.83 27.95 2.33
C PRO A 196 15.25 29.28 2.83
N GLN A 197 15.83 30.39 2.41
CA GLN A 197 15.25 31.72 2.59
C GLN A 197 14.14 31.93 1.57
N LYS A 198 13.15 32.75 1.93
CA LYS A 198 12.06 33.13 1.04
C LYS A 198 12.48 34.21 0.05
#